data_AF-A0A412IU22-F1
#
_entry.id   AF-A0A412IU22-F1
#
_cell.length_a   1.000
_cell.length_b   1.000
_cell.length_c   1.000
_cell.angle_alpha   90.00
_cell.angle_beta   90.00
_cell.angle_gamma   90.00
#
_symmetry.space_group_name_H-M   'P 1'
#
loop_
_entity.id
_entity.type
_entity.pdbx_description
1 polymer ?
#
loop_
_entity_poly.entity_id
_entity_poly.type
_entity_poly.pdbx_seq_one_letter_code
_entity_poly.pdbx_strand_id
1 'polypeptide(L)'
;MRQVQLQKCRGILEAVKPYLEKCHCMLIMKDEVVQIGEHYYIKAIARFINPFTTDEITAEALAQECQHTGMSADQCTGCASSYARKYCLNALFLLDDTKDSDTDEVKRIEQADANTANAGASRSQTRSSGNSGGNGWGRSASNSNSSGNSGWGRK
;
A
#
# COMPACT_ATOMS: atom_id res chain seq x y z
N MET A 1 3.44 1.09 2.20
CA MET A 1 4.22 -0.04 1.66
C MET A 1 3.44 -1.20 1.02
N ARG A 2 2.09 -1.26 0.95
CA ARG A 2 1.40 -2.50 0.43
C ARG A 2 0.53 -2.35 -0.83
N GLN A 3 0.32 -1.14 -1.35
CA GLN A 3 -0.58 -0.93 -2.51
C GLN A 3 0.16 -0.84 -3.84
N VAL A 4 1.42 -0.42 -3.86
CA VAL A 4 2.13 -0.08 -5.11
C VAL A 4 2.42 -1.31 -5.98
N GLN A 5 2.83 -2.44 -5.37
CA GLN A 5 3.16 -3.66 -6.11
C GLN A 5 1.93 -4.35 -6.70
N LEU A 6 0.77 -4.28 -6.04
CA LEU A 6 -0.48 -4.86 -6.52
C LEU A 6 -0.98 -4.14 -7.79
N GLN A 7 -0.86 -2.81 -7.83
CA GLN A 7 -1.26 -2.01 -8.99
C GLN A 7 -0.37 -2.28 -10.21
N LYS A 8 0.92 -2.53 -10.01
CA LYS A 8 1.87 -2.83 -11.10
C LYS A 8 1.50 -4.12 -11.84
N CYS A 9 1.25 -5.23 -11.13
CA CYS A 9 0.88 -6.51 -11.78
C CYS A 9 -0.45 -6.41 -12.53
N ARG A 10 -1.48 -5.82 -11.90
CA ARG A 10 -2.79 -5.63 -12.55
C ARG A 10 -2.66 -4.72 -13.78
N GLY A 11 -1.87 -3.66 -13.67
CA GLY A 11 -1.59 -2.74 -14.78
C GLY A 11 -0.98 -3.46 -15.99
N ILE A 12 -0.01 -4.35 -15.78
CA ILE A 12 0.61 -5.14 -16.85
C ILE A 12 -0.44 -6.04 -17.52
N LEU A 13 -1.25 -6.76 -16.75
CA LEU A 13 -2.28 -7.65 -17.31
C LEU A 13 -3.34 -6.89 -18.12
N GLU A 14 -3.83 -5.75 -17.61
CA GLU A 14 -4.78 -4.90 -18.36
C GLU A 14 -4.16 -4.35 -19.64
N ALA A 15 -2.88 -3.97 -19.62
CA ALA A 15 -2.17 -3.48 -20.79
C ALA A 15 -1.96 -4.56 -21.86
N VAL A 16 -1.77 -5.82 -21.46
CA VAL A 16 -1.48 -6.95 -22.36
C VAL A 16 -2.73 -7.52 -23.03
N LYS A 17 -3.90 -7.48 -22.38
CA LYS A 17 -5.18 -7.98 -22.93
C LYS A 17 -5.47 -7.59 -24.39
N PRO A 18 -5.41 -6.30 -24.80
CA PRO A 18 -5.71 -5.92 -26.18
C PRO A 18 -4.71 -6.49 -27.19
N TYR A 19 -3.47 -6.81 -26.77
CA TYR A 19 -2.49 -7.43 -27.65
C TYR A 19 -2.72 -8.94 -27.78
N LEU A 20 -3.12 -9.61 -26.68
CA LEU A 20 -3.51 -11.01 -26.73
C LEU A 20 -4.68 -11.24 -27.69
N GLU A 21 -5.67 -10.34 -27.67
CA GLU A 21 -6.81 -10.41 -28.59
C GLU A 21 -6.38 -10.20 -30.06
N LYS A 22 -5.55 -9.18 -30.33
CA LYS A 22 -5.04 -8.90 -31.68
C LYS A 22 -4.18 -10.04 -32.26
N CYS A 23 -3.38 -10.69 -31.42
CA CYS A 23 -2.51 -11.80 -31.82
C CYS A 23 -3.23 -13.16 -31.74
N HIS A 24 -4.47 -13.20 -31.26
CA HIS A 24 -5.20 -14.41 -30.91
C HIS A 24 -4.41 -15.36 -29.98
N CYS A 25 -3.58 -14.80 -29.11
CA CYS A 25 -2.78 -15.56 -28.16
C CYS A 25 -3.48 -15.65 -26.80
N MET A 26 -3.06 -16.62 -26.00
CA MET A 26 -3.51 -16.81 -24.62
C MET A 26 -2.36 -16.62 -23.65
N LEU A 27 -2.65 -16.01 -22.51
CA LEU A 27 -1.74 -15.91 -21.37
C LEU A 27 -2.37 -16.65 -20.19
N ILE A 28 -1.68 -17.66 -19.67
CA ILE A 28 -2.09 -18.43 -18.50
C ILE A 28 -1.10 -18.18 -17.36
N MET A 29 -1.62 -17.85 -16.18
CA MET A 29 -0.83 -17.66 -14.97
C MET A 29 -1.17 -18.74 -13.94
N LYS A 30 -0.15 -19.30 -13.29
CA LYS A 30 -0.28 -20.22 -12.17
C LYS A 30 0.66 -19.80 -11.05
N ASP A 31 0.21 -19.92 -9.82
CA ASP A 31 1.07 -19.79 -8.65
C ASP A 31 1.20 -21.14 -7.95
N GLU A 32 2.40 -21.44 -7.47
CA GLU A 32 2.72 -22.63 -6.68
C GLU A 32 3.45 -22.21 -5.40
N VAL A 33 3.16 -22.88 -4.29
CA VAL A 33 3.94 -22.71 -3.06
C VAL A 33 5.12 -23.67 -3.12
N VAL A 34 6.32 -23.14 -2.94
CA VAL A 34 7.57 -23.90 -2.94
C VAL A 34 8.29 -23.67 -1.62
N GLN A 35 8.64 -24.74 -0.92
CA GLN A 35 9.47 -24.66 0.28
C GLN A 35 10.94 -24.87 -0.09
N ILE A 36 11.80 -23.94 0.32
CA ILE A 36 13.25 -24.03 0.14
C ILE A 36 13.90 -23.79 1.50
N GLY A 37 14.42 -24.86 2.11
CA GLY A 37 14.91 -24.84 3.48
C GLY A 37 13.80 -24.46 4.47
N GLU A 38 14.04 -23.41 5.26
CA GLU A 38 13.13 -22.89 6.28
C GLU A 38 12.16 -21.83 5.76
N HIS A 39 12.17 -21.54 4.44
CA HIS A 39 11.39 -20.46 3.85
C HIS A 39 10.38 -21.00 2.83
N TYR A 40 9.20 -20.37 2.83
CA TYR A 40 8.18 -20.56 1.81
C TYR A 40 8.32 -19.48 0.74
N TYR A 41 8.13 -19.86 -0.51
CA TYR A 41 8.14 -19.00 -1.67
C TYR A 41 6.87 -19.22 -2.47
N ILE A 42 6.40 -18.16 -3.11
CA ILE A 42 5.43 -18.26 -4.20
C ILE A 42 6.19 -18.25 -5.51
N LYS A 43 6.05 -19.34 -6.27
CA LYS A 43 6.52 -19.48 -7.65
C LYS A 43 5.37 -19.11 -8.59
N ALA A 44 5.50 -17.99 -9.29
CA ALA A 44 4.61 -17.64 -10.38
C ALA A 44 5.15 -18.23 -11.69
N ILE A 45 4.25 -18.78 -12.50
CA ILE A 45 4.52 -19.36 -13.81
C ILE A 45 3.58 -18.69 -14.81
N ALA A 46 4.14 -18.09 -15.85
CA ALA A 46 3.41 -17.45 -16.94
C ALA A 46 3.63 -18.23 -18.22
N ARG A 47 2.56 -18.61 -18.91
CA ARG A 47 2.59 -19.34 -20.18
C ARG A 47 1.91 -18.51 -21.26
N PHE A 48 2.68 -18.11 -22.27
CA PHE A 48 2.18 -17.45 -23.47
C PHE A 48 2.04 -18.47 -24.59
N ILE A 49 0.81 -18.64 -25.09
CA ILE A 49 0.44 -19.69 -26.03
C ILE A 49 -0.14 -19.05 -27.28
N ASN A 50 0.41 -19.40 -28.44
CA ASN A 50 -0.22 -19.11 -29.73
C ASN A 50 -1.01 -20.34 -30.17
N PRO A 51 -2.35 -20.32 -30.23
CA PRO A 51 -3.15 -21.50 -30.56
C PRO A 51 -3.00 -21.96 -32.02
N PHE A 52 -2.44 -21.11 -32.89
CA PHE A 52 -2.20 -21.45 -34.29
C PHE A 52 -0.85 -22.10 -34.53
N THR A 53 0.05 -22.06 -33.54
CA THR A 53 1.32 -22.77 -33.58
C THR A 53 1.40 -23.76 -32.42
N THR A 54 2.42 -24.60 -32.40
CA THR A 54 2.75 -25.42 -31.23
C THR A 54 3.67 -24.69 -30.26
N ASP A 55 3.90 -23.40 -30.48
CA ASP A 55 4.89 -22.64 -29.72
C ASP A 55 4.30 -22.14 -28.42
N GLU A 56 5.07 -22.34 -27.37
CA GLU A 56 4.78 -21.84 -26.05
C GLU A 56 6.04 -21.19 -25.48
N ILE A 57 5.86 -20.03 -24.86
CA ILE A 57 6.91 -19.37 -24.08
C ILE A 57 6.49 -19.39 -22.63
N THR A 58 7.36 -19.91 -21.77
CA THR A 58 7.14 -19.94 -20.33
C THR A 58 8.16 -19.04 -19.64
N ALA A 59 7.70 -18.29 -18.64
CA ALA A 59 8.55 -17.59 -17.69
C ALA A 59 8.17 -17.98 -16.28
N GLU A 60 9.12 -17.89 -15.36
CA GLU A 60 8.92 -18.20 -13.95
C GLU A 60 9.61 -17.15 -13.09
N ALA A 61 9.04 -16.85 -11.91
CA ALA A 61 9.69 -16.04 -10.90
C ALA A 61 9.26 -16.47 -9.50
N LEU A 62 10.13 -16.20 -8.51
CA LEU A 62 9.93 -16.55 -7.12
C LEU A 62 9.86 -15.28 -6.27
N ALA A 63 8.96 -15.27 -5.29
CA ALA A 63 8.97 -14.28 -4.23
C ALA A 63 8.85 -15.00 -2.87
N GLN A 64 9.67 -14.60 -1.91
CA GLN A 64 9.63 -15.17 -0.58
C GLN A 64 8.37 -14.72 0.16
N GLU A 65 7.70 -15.66 0.79
CA GLU A 65 6.63 -15.37 1.74
C GLU A 65 7.26 -14.98 3.09
N CYS A 66 7.28 -13.67 3.36
CA CYS A 66 7.80 -13.14 4.62
C CYS A 66 6.65 -12.91 5.61
N GLN A 67 6.73 -13.52 6.79
CA GLN A 67 5.85 -13.15 7.89
C GLN A 67 6.26 -11.79 8.44
N HIS A 68 5.29 -10.86 8.48
CA HIS A 68 5.47 -9.56 9.08
C HIS A 68 4.55 -9.41 10.30
N THR A 69 5.12 -8.95 11.42
CA THR A 69 4.36 -8.66 12.63
C THR A 69 3.24 -7.68 12.34
N GLY A 70 1.99 -8.06 12.62
CA GLY A 70 0.79 -7.25 12.33
C GLY A 70 0.18 -7.47 10.95
N MET A 71 0.61 -8.48 10.19
CA MET A 71 0.00 -8.90 8.92
C MET A 71 -0.55 -10.32 9.06
N SER A 72 -1.76 -10.58 8.54
CA SER A 72 -2.27 -11.96 8.49
C SER A 72 -1.51 -12.78 7.45
N ALA A 73 -1.48 -14.11 7.63
CA ALA A 73 -0.81 -15.03 6.71
C ALA A 73 -1.29 -14.83 5.25
N ASP A 74 -2.60 -14.80 5.03
CA ASP A 74 -3.21 -14.60 3.70
C ASP A 74 -2.72 -13.32 3.00
N GLN A 75 -2.47 -12.26 3.76
CA GLN A 75 -1.96 -11.01 3.20
C GLN A 75 -0.48 -11.14 2.83
N CYS A 76 0.31 -11.88 3.61
CA CYS A 76 1.71 -12.17 3.28
C CYS A 76 1.79 -12.99 1.99
N THR A 77 0.96 -14.05 1.88
CA THR A 77 0.87 -14.89 0.68
C THR A 77 0.42 -14.09 -0.54
N GLY A 78 -0.61 -13.25 -0.40
CA GLY A 78 -1.12 -12.40 -1.47
C GLY A 78 -0.09 -11.36 -1.96
N CYS A 79 0.69 -10.79 -1.05
CA CYS A 79 1.81 -9.91 -1.40
C CYS A 79 2.91 -10.67 -2.16
N ALA A 80 3.34 -11.83 -1.66
CA ALA A 80 4.36 -12.65 -2.31
C ALA A 80 3.91 -13.10 -3.72
N SER A 81 2.67 -13.58 -3.86
CA SER A 81 2.07 -13.93 -5.16
C SER A 81 2.10 -12.76 -6.15
N SER A 82 1.65 -11.58 -5.72
CA SER A 82 1.63 -10.40 -6.60
C SER A 82 3.03 -9.99 -7.05
N TYR A 83 4.02 -10.12 -6.16
CA TYR A 83 5.42 -9.79 -6.47
C TYR A 83 6.04 -10.81 -7.41
N ALA A 84 5.83 -12.11 -7.18
CA ALA A 84 6.26 -13.17 -8.08
C ALA A 84 5.67 -12.99 -9.48
N ARG A 85 4.36 -12.71 -9.60
CA ARG A 85 3.71 -12.46 -10.89
C ARG A 85 4.26 -11.23 -11.61
N LYS A 86 4.60 -10.15 -10.89
CA LYS A 86 5.25 -8.96 -11.48
C LYS A 86 6.53 -9.36 -12.23
N TYR A 87 7.46 -10.01 -11.54
CA TYR A 87 8.75 -10.38 -12.14
C TYR A 87 8.60 -11.45 -13.21
N CYS A 88 7.66 -12.38 -13.04
CA CYS A 88 7.36 -13.39 -14.04
C CYS A 88 6.88 -12.75 -15.36
N LEU A 89 6.00 -11.75 -15.28
CA LEU A 89 5.51 -11.02 -16.45
C LEU A 89 6.57 -10.07 -17.03
N ASN A 90 7.41 -9.46 -16.20
CA ASN A 90 8.54 -8.66 -16.67
C ASN A 90 9.51 -9.53 -17.48
N ALA A 91 9.82 -10.73 -17.01
CA ALA A 91 10.66 -11.68 -17.74
C ALA A 91 10.00 -12.13 -19.06
N LEU A 92 8.69 -12.44 -19.05
CA LEU A 92 7.98 -12.91 -20.23
C LEU A 92 7.89 -11.85 -21.35
N PHE A 93 7.61 -10.60 -20.98
CA PHE A 93 7.38 -9.52 -21.94
C PHE A 93 8.58 -8.57 -22.10
N LEU A 94 9.73 -8.93 -21.51
CA LEU A 94 10.95 -8.12 -21.53
C LEU A 94 10.70 -6.68 -21.07
N LEU A 95 9.89 -6.51 -20.03
CA LEU A 95 9.57 -5.20 -19.48
C LEU A 95 10.73 -4.71 -18.62
N ASP A 96 11.16 -3.50 -18.89
CA ASP A 96 12.22 -2.83 -18.13
C ASP A 96 11.69 -2.35 -16.77
N ASP A 97 12.23 -2.90 -15.66
CA ASP A 97 11.87 -2.53 -14.27
C ASP A 97 12.58 -1.23 -13.83
N THR A 98 13.39 -0.57 -14.69
CA THR A 98 14.18 0.63 -14.33
C THR A 98 13.37 1.89 -14.01
N LYS A 99 12.04 1.86 -14.12
CA LYS A 99 11.16 2.84 -13.45
C LYS A 99 10.67 2.30 -12.11
N ASP A 100 11.61 1.93 -11.26
CA ASP A 100 11.39 1.64 -9.85
C ASP A 100 11.01 2.93 -9.10
N SER A 101 9.70 3.21 -9.13
CA SER A 101 9.00 4.06 -8.17
C SER A 101 9.19 3.60 -6.71
N ASP A 102 9.87 2.48 -6.48
CA ASP A 102 10.24 1.97 -5.16
C ASP A 102 11.44 2.78 -4.56
N THR A 103 12.22 3.51 -5.37
CA THR A 103 13.34 4.35 -4.87
C THR A 103 12.87 5.69 -4.28
N ASP A 104 11.74 6.21 -4.75
CA ASP A 104 11.22 7.48 -4.28
C ASP A 104 10.37 7.35 -3.01
N GLU A 105 9.81 6.17 -2.72
CA GLU A 105 8.99 5.97 -1.52
C GLU A 105 9.85 5.91 -0.24
N VAL A 106 11.06 5.34 -0.30
CA VAL A 106 12.01 5.38 0.84
C VAL A 106 12.44 6.82 1.14
N LYS A 107 12.75 7.61 0.10
CA LYS A 107 13.11 9.03 0.25
C LYS A 107 11.94 9.90 0.73
N ARG A 108 10.70 9.60 0.31
CA ARG A 108 9.50 10.33 0.78
C ARG A 108 9.17 10.03 2.24
N ILE A 109 9.41 8.81 2.72
CA ILE A 109 9.24 8.45 4.13
C ILE A 109 10.35 9.11 4.99
N GLU A 110 11.62 9.07 4.54
CA GLU A 110 12.72 9.77 5.21
C GLU A 110 12.48 11.30 5.31
N GLN A 111 11.90 11.92 4.27
CA GLN A 111 11.56 13.34 4.28
C GLN A 111 10.33 13.66 5.16
N ALA A 112 9.35 12.76 5.26
CA ALA A 112 8.17 12.94 6.13
C ALA A 112 8.50 12.79 7.62
N ASP A 113 9.43 11.89 7.96
CA ASP A 113 9.91 11.69 9.33
C ASP A 113 10.80 12.87 9.77
N ALA A 114 11.64 13.40 8.86
CA ALA A 114 12.44 14.60 9.11
C ALA A 114 11.58 15.87 9.35
N ASN A 115 10.44 16.01 8.66
CA ASN A 115 9.56 17.16 8.82
C ASN A 115 8.74 17.12 10.12
N THR A 116 8.42 15.92 10.62
CA THR A 116 7.69 15.74 11.89
C THR A 116 8.59 15.99 13.10
N ALA A 117 9.88 15.64 13.01
CA ALA A 117 10.87 15.96 14.05
C ALA A 117 11.10 17.48 14.22
N ASN A 118 11.03 18.25 13.13
CA ASN A 118 11.25 19.70 13.15
C ASN A 118 10.03 20.49 13.70
N ALA A 119 8.83 19.92 13.62
CA ALA A 119 7.60 20.51 14.18
C ALA A 119 7.51 20.40 15.72
N GLY A 120 8.23 19.45 16.34
CA GLY A 120 8.28 19.25 17.79
C GLY A 120 9.19 20.23 18.55
N ALA A 121 10.20 20.81 17.89
CA ALA A 121 11.17 21.69 18.52
C ALA A 121 10.71 23.16 18.66
N SER A 122 9.63 23.57 17.97
CA SER A 122 9.15 24.95 17.94
C SER A 122 8.20 25.32 19.09
N ARG A 123 7.79 24.38 19.96
CA ARG A 123 6.74 24.63 20.97
C ARG A 123 7.25 24.80 22.40
N SER A 124 8.34 25.52 22.59
CA SER A 124 8.77 25.94 23.93
C SER A 124 9.49 27.28 23.94
N GLN A 125 8.80 28.38 23.61
CA GLN A 125 9.29 29.73 23.97
C GLN A 125 8.19 30.79 23.85
N THR A 126 7.34 30.90 24.89
CA THR A 126 6.90 32.21 25.42
C THR A 126 6.15 32.03 26.74
N ARG A 127 6.87 32.15 27.86
CA ARG A 127 6.31 32.56 29.14
C ARG A 127 7.25 33.61 29.72
N SER A 128 6.90 34.88 29.54
CA SER A 128 7.43 35.97 30.37
C SER A 128 6.58 37.23 30.25
N SER A 129 6.03 37.63 31.40
CA SER A 129 5.78 39.00 31.90
C SER A 129 5.01 40.02 31.06
N GLY A 130 3.91 40.55 31.63
CA GLY A 130 3.36 41.85 31.21
C GLY A 130 1.97 42.13 31.76
N ASN A 131 1.90 43.10 32.66
CA ASN A 131 0.72 43.62 33.37
C ASN A 131 -0.26 44.40 32.46
N SER A 132 -1.45 44.66 33.01
CA SER A 132 -2.40 45.78 32.78
C SER A 132 -3.36 45.81 31.58
N GLY A 133 -4.66 45.71 31.91
CA GLY A 133 -5.66 46.72 31.53
C GLY A 133 -6.61 46.44 30.35
N GLY A 134 -7.92 46.59 30.59
CA GLY A 134 -8.83 47.16 29.58
C GLY A 134 -9.92 46.27 28.97
N ASN A 135 -11.10 46.32 29.57
CA ASN A 135 -12.47 46.36 29.02
C ASN A 135 -12.77 45.86 27.59
N GLY A 136 -13.80 44.99 27.49
CA GLY A 136 -15.00 45.38 26.73
C GLY A 136 -15.67 44.35 25.80
N TRP A 137 -17.00 44.29 25.94
CA TRP A 137 -18.05 43.90 24.96
C TRP A 137 -18.11 42.41 24.58
N GLY A 138 -19.05 41.58 25.03
CA GLY A 138 -20.47 41.83 25.27
C GLY A 138 -21.26 41.72 23.96
N ARG A 139 -21.78 40.53 23.62
CA ARG A 139 -23.01 40.37 22.83
C ARG A 139 -23.67 39.00 23.02
N SER A 140 -24.93 39.11 23.40
CA SER A 140 -25.95 38.16 23.82
C SER A 140 -26.31 37.05 22.83
N ALA A 141 -26.72 35.90 23.38
CA ALA A 141 -27.94 35.24 22.98
C ALA A 141 -28.52 34.45 24.16
N SER A 142 -29.51 35.04 24.81
CA SER A 142 -30.42 34.39 25.74
C SER A 142 -31.44 33.56 24.93
N ASN A 143 -31.68 32.31 25.31
CA ASN A 143 -33.06 31.84 25.33
C ASN A 143 -33.26 30.86 26.50
N SER A 144 -34.43 30.99 27.09
CA SER A 144 -34.74 30.69 28.48
C SER A 144 -35.58 29.42 28.64
N ASN A 145 -35.38 28.77 29.78
CA ASN A 145 -36.39 28.13 30.63
C ASN A 145 -37.03 26.82 30.16
N SER A 146 -36.83 25.73 30.92
CA SER A 146 -37.93 25.14 31.70
C SER A 146 -37.44 24.10 32.71
N SER A 147 -38.10 24.14 33.86
CA SER A 147 -37.95 23.36 35.08
C SER A 147 -38.42 21.90 34.96
N GLY A 148 -37.80 20.99 35.72
CA GLY A 148 -38.35 19.68 36.05
C GLY A 148 -37.26 18.71 36.51
N ASN A 149 -36.89 18.70 37.80
CA ASN A 149 -37.43 17.82 38.85
C ASN A 149 -36.69 16.47 39.00
N SER A 150 -35.97 16.38 40.12
CA SER A 150 -35.69 15.21 40.99
C SER A 150 -35.16 13.88 40.41
N GLY A 151 -34.05 13.40 41.01
CA GLY A 151 -34.13 12.13 41.73
C GLY A 151 -32.97 11.15 41.56
N TRP A 152 -32.21 10.98 42.67
CA TRP A 152 -31.51 9.77 43.16
C TRP A 152 -30.38 9.20 42.27
N GLY A 153 -29.15 9.00 42.72
CA GLY A 153 -28.63 8.71 44.05
C GLY A 153 -27.61 7.58 43.89
N ARG A 154 -26.31 7.92 43.93
CA ARG A 154 -25.18 6.98 43.89
C ARG A 154 -25.09 6.19 45.20
N LYS A 155 -24.64 4.94 45.11
CA LYS A 155 -23.79 4.30 46.12
C LYS A 155 -22.42 4.08 45.51
#